data_AF-A0A3M1FPG0-F1
#
_entry.id   AF-A0A3M1FPG0-F1
#
_cell.length_a   1.000
_cell.length_b   1.000
_cell.length_c   1.000
_cell.angle_alpha   90.00
_cell.angle_beta   90.00
_cell.angle_gamma   90.00
#
_symmetry.space_group_name_H-M   'P 1'
#
loop_
_entity.id
_entity.type
_entity.pdbx_description
1 polymer ?
#
loop_
_entity_poly.entity_id
_entity_poly.type
_entity_poly.pdbx_seq_one_letter_code
_entity_poly.pdbx_strand_id
1 'polypeptide(L)' 'DAKEALAFALLAWLTLHGRPGNVPACTGARGPRVLGKITLAP' A
#
# COMPACT_ATOMS: atom_id res chain seq x y z
N ASP A 1 -9.33 -15.06 11.35
CA ASP A 1 -9.41 -13.59 11.26
C ASP A 1 -8.02 -12.97 11.32
N ALA A 2 -7.73 -11.97 10.47
CA ALA A 2 -6.51 -11.11 10.44
C ALA A 2 -6.22 -10.55 9.03
N LYS A 3 -6.97 -10.95 7.99
CA LYS A 3 -6.65 -10.65 6.59
C LYS A 3 -6.51 -9.15 6.30
N GLU A 4 -7.39 -8.33 6.85
CA GLU A 4 -7.35 -6.88 6.65
C GLU A 4 -6.14 -6.25 7.32
N ALA A 5 -5.84 -6.63 8.56
CA ALA A 5 -4.65 -6.16 9.28
C ALA A 5 -3.36 -6.55 8.53
N LEU A 6 -3.29 -7.79 8.04
CA LEU A 6 -2.18 -8.25 7.21
C LEU A 6 -2.09 -7.48 5.88
N ALA A 7 -3.21 -7.14 5.26
CA ALA A 7 -3.24 -6.32 4.04
C ALA A 7 -2.65 -4.92 4.31
N PHE A 8 -2.98 -4.27 5.42
CA PHE A 8 -2.36 -3.00 5.80
C PHE A 8 -0.85 -3.13 6.09
N ALA A 9 -0.43 -4.21 6.76
CA ALA A 9 1.00 -4.48 6.99
C ALA A 9 1.76 -4.69 5.67
N LEU A 10 1.17 -5.41 4.72
CA LEU A 10 1.72 -5.57 3.38
C LEU A 10 1.80 -4.23 2.63
N LEU A 11 0.76 -3.39 2.72
CA LEU A 11 0.79 -2.05 2.11
C LEU A 11 1.95 -1.22 2.68
N ALA A 12 2.17 -1.24 4.00
CA ALA A 12 3.31 -0.56 4.62
C ALA A 12 4.67 -1.09 4.10
N TRP A 13 4.82 -2.41 3.96
CA TRP A 13 6.02 -3.01 3.37
C TRP A 13 6.24 -2.55 1.92
N LEU A 14 5.17 -2.51 1.12
CA LEU A 14 5.22 -2.01 -0.26
C LEU A 14 5.62 -0.53 -0.33
N THR A 15 5.11 0.32 0.58
CA THR A 15 5.52 1.72 0.71
C THR A 15 7.02 1.85 0.97
N LEU A 16 7.56 1.08 1.92
CA LEU A 16 8.98 1.11 2.27
C LEU A 16 9.90 0.67 1.12
N HIS A 17 9.40 -0.20 0.23
CA HIS A 17 10.14 -0.69 -0.93
C HIS A 17 9.82 0.08 -2.23
N GLY A 18 9.02 1.16 -2.16
CA GLY A 18 8.61 1.93 -3.35
C GLY A 18 7.81 1.12 -4.37
N ARG A 19 7.13 0.04 -3.94
CA ARG A 19 6.38 -0.85 -4.82
C ARG A 19 4.89 -0.45 -4.87
N PRO A 20 4.21 -0.57 -6.02
CA PRO A 20 2.79 -0.27 -6.11
C PRO A 20 1.94 -1.15 -5.19
N GLY A 21 0.95 -0.54 -4.53
CA GLY A 21 0.00 -1.21 -3.63
C GLY A 21 -1.44 -1.28 -4.15
N ASN A 22 -1.71 -0.73 -5.33
CA ASN A 22 -3.03 -0.78 -5.96
C ASN A 22 -3.06 -1.68 -7.20
N VAL A 23 -4.26 -2.14 -7.53
CA VAL A 23 -4.57 -2.73 -8.84
C VAL A 23 -5.40 -1.70 -9.62
N PRO A 24 -4.91 -1.14 -10.74
CA PRO A 24 -5.63 -0.09 -11.48
C PRO A 24 -7.06 -0.51 -11.89
N ALA A 25 -7.23 -1.73 -12.40
CA ALA A 25 -8.53 -2.27 -12.79
C ALA A 25 -9.54 -2.37 -11.62
N CYS A 26 -9.07 -2.47 -10.38
CA CYS A 26 -9.94 -2.51 -9.20
C CYS A 26 -10.19 -1.12 -8.57
N THR A 27 -9.38 -0.11 -8.91
CA THR A 27 -9.39 1.21 -8.24
C THR A 27 -9.77 2.37 -9.17
N GLY A 28 -9.76 2.18 -10.49
CA GLY A 28 -9.96 3.25 -11.48
C GLY A 28 -8.76 4.20 -11.62
N ALA A 29 -7.63 3.91 -10.96
CA ALA A 29 -6.42 4.72 -11.08
C ALA A 29 -5.85 4.67 -12.50
N ARG A 30 -5.26 5.77 -12.97
CA ARG A 30 -4.59 5.84 -14.29
C ARG A 30 -3.41 4.88 -14.46
N GLY A 31 -2.91 4.29 -13.38
CA GLY A 31 -1.81 3.34 -13.40
C GLY A 31 -1.38 2.91 -11.99
N PRO A 32 -0.31 2.10 -11.86
CA PRO A 32 0.21 1.64 -10.57
C PRO A 32 0.67 2.81 -9.67
N ARG A 33 0.40 2.73 -8.37
CA ARG A 33 0.70 3.76 -7.36
C ARG A 33 1.21 3.12 -6.07
N VAL A 34 2.27 3.69 -5.51
CA VAL A 34 2.68 3.45 -4.12
C VAL A 34 1.62 4.10 -3.23
N LEU A 35 1.10 3.35 -2.27
CA LEU A 35 0.07 3.83 -1.34
C LEU A 35 0.70 4.14 0.03
N GLY A 36 0.05 4.98 0.84
CA GLY A 36 0.49 5.34 2.19
C GLY A 36 1.39 6.58 2.26
N LYS A 37 1.74 6.97 3.50
CA LYS A 37 2.65 8.07 3.83
C LYS A 37 3.53 7.64 5.00
N ILE A 38 4.83 7.93 4.93
CA ILE A 38 5.77 7.66 6.03
C ILE A 38 5.69 8.81 7.02
N THR A 39 5.29 8.51 8.25
CA THR A 39 5.42 9.41 9.39
C THR A 39 6.63 8.92 10.19
N LEU A 40 7.65 9.77 10.32
CA LEU A 40 8.86 9.42 11.07
C LEU A 40 8.53 9.27 12.55
N ALA A 41 9.27 8.39 13.22
CA ALA A 41 9.21 8.29 14.68
C ALA A 41 9.65 9.62 15.33
N PRO A 42 9.21 9.91 16.57
CA PRO A 42 9.67 11.06 17.33
C PRO A 42 11.19 11.12 17.49
#